data_AF-A0A3B9DXG4-F1
#
_entry.id   AF-A0A3B9DXG4-F1
#
_cell.length_a   1.000
_cell.length_b   1.000
_cell.length_c   1.000
_cell.angle_alpha   90.00
_cell.angle_beta   90.00
_cell.angle_gamma   90.00
#
_symmetry.space_group_name_H-M   'P 1'
#
loop_
_entity.id
_entity.type
_entity.pdbx_description
1 polymer ?
#
loop_
_entity_poly.entity_id
_entity_poly.type
_entity_poly.pdbx_seq_one_letter_code
_entity_poly.pdbx_strand_id
1 'polypeptide(L)'
;MEERKLARWLSRYDGPPLTLMEVCGTHTSALYRSGIRQMLPPQITFLSGPGCPVCVTPTSYIDKLVRYALTPGCQVMAFGDLLAVPGSHMSLSGAEGRGGRVDFFYDPEEVLAKAEADRGTTFILAAVGFETTAPVWADLIRLVYEEHIPNVRFLTALKTMPGAMSLISGESHIDGFLCPGHVAVITGCRPFRKLAEETEETMVIGGFSPADLLRALTRLVLAASQKKRGLWNEYPSVVTEEGNPKALALLADVFTPGDAVWRGLGTIAGSGLYLREKYRALDAGSRGLSEDRMPAGCRCGDVLTGRITSEECPCFGRACTPEHPVGACMVSSEGACCITYREK
;
A
#
# COMPACT_ATOMS: atom_id res chain seq x y z
N MET A 1 31.72 7.51 6.84
CA MET A 1 32.30 8.74 6.23
C MET A 1 31.68 9.09 4.88
N GLU A 2 31.19 8.09 4.13
CA GLU A 2 30.47 8.28 2.86
C GLU A 2 29.07 8.91 3.05
N GLU A 3 28.27 8.41 4.00
CA GLU A 3 26.94 8.95 4.31
C GLU A 3 26.96 10.45 4.64
N ARG A 4 27.89 10.93 5.48
CA ARG A 4 28.03 12.36 5.79
C ARG A 4 28.35 13.23 4.57
N LYS A 5 28.93 12.66 3.51
CA LYS A 5 29.14 13.38 2.24
C LYS A 5 27.85 13.41 1.43
N LEU A 6 27.14 12.29 1.32
CA LEU A 6 25.83 12.22 0.64
C LEU A 6 24.81 13.15 1.30
N ALA A 7 24.70 13.13 2.63
CA ALA A 7 23.81 14.02 3.38
C ALA A 7 24.13 15.49 3.13
N ARG A 8 25.41 15.87 3.18
CA ARG A 8 25.85 17.24 2.87
C ARG A 8 25.55 17.64 1.43
N TRP A 9 25.77 16.74 0.46
CA TRP A 9 25.45 17.01 -0.93
C TRP A 9 23.95 17.23 -1.12
N LEU A 10 23.13 16.32 -0.59
CA LEU A 10 21.67 16.37 -0.70
C LEU A 10 21.09 17.62 -0.02
N SER A 11 21.56 17.97 1.17
CA SER A 11 21.15 19.19 1.91
C SER A 11 21.51 20.50 1.22
N ARG A 12 22.47 20.46 0.28
CA ARG A 12 23.01 21.63 -0.44
C ARG A 12 22.67 21.58 -1.93
N TYR A 13 21.76 20.71 -2.33
CA TYR A 13 21.34 20.64 -3.72
C TYR A 13 20.81 22.00 -4.18
N ASP A 14 21.42 22.55 -5.23
CA ASP A 14 21.18 23.88 -5.79
C ASP A 14 20.80 23.81 -7.28
N GLY A 15 20.44 22.62 -7.76
CA GLY A 15 20.01 22.38 -9.14
C GLY A 15 18.57 22.83 -9.43
N PRO A 16 18.02 22.42 -10.60
CA PRO A 16 16.64 22.71 -10.96
C PRO A 16 15.64 22.22 -9.90
N PRO A 17 14.47 22.85 -9.74
CA PRO A 17 13.42 22.30 -8.90
C PRO A 17 13.05 20.88 -9.33
N LEU A 18 12.87 19.99 -8.36
CA LEU A 18 12.49 18.60 -8.59
C LEU A 18 11.27 18.25 -7.75
N THR A 19 10.32 17.56 -8.36
CA THR A 19 9.20 16.91 -7.68
C THR A 19 9.44 15.40 -7.72
N LEU A 20 9.76 14.82 -6.58
CA LEU A 20 10.03 13.39 -6.44
C LEU A 20 8.89 12.74 -5.67
N MET A 21 8.67 11.44 -5.87
CA MET A 21 7.63 10.70 -5.15
C MET A 21 8.18 9.38 -4.60
N GLU A 22 7.91 9.10 -3.33
CA GLU A 22 8.02 7.72 -2.83
C GLU A 22 6.66 7.02 -2.89
N VAL A 23 6.66 5.71 -3.10
CA VAL A 23 5.44 4.90 -3.22
C VAL A 23 5.42 3.76 -2.20
N CYS A 24 5.88 4.02 -0.98
CA CYS A 24 5.95 3.05 0.10
C CYS A 24 5.76 3.73 1.47
N GLY A 25 4.67 3.43 2.18
CA GLY A 25 4.41 4.03 3.50
C GLY A 25 5.54 3.82 4.51
N THR A 26 6.21 2.66 4.43
CA THR A 26 7.41 2.38 5.23
C THR A 26 8.59 3.29 4.86
N HIS A 27 8.80 3.63 3.58
CA HIS A 27 9.76 4.66 3.18
C HIS A 27 9.36 6.02 3.72
N THR A 28 8.09 6.41 3.59
CA THR A 28 7.58 7.68 4.17
C THR A 28 7.99 7.80 5.63
N SER A 29 7.66 6.80 6.46
CA SER A 29 7.98 6.81 7.89
C SER A 29 9.49 6.82 8.17
N ALA A 30 10.26 6.00 7.45
CA ALA A 30 11.70 5.91 7.64
C ALA A 30 12.43 7.21 7.24
N LEU A 31 11.95 7.91 6.21
CA LEU A 31 12.47 9.22 5.79
C LEU A 31 12.23 10.31 6.82
N TYR A 32 11.07 10.31 7.48
CA TYR A 32 10.76 11.23 8.58
C TYR A 32 11.61 10.94 9.83
N ARG A 33 11.64 9.68 10.28
CA ARG A 33 12.38 9.26 11.49
C ARG A 33 13.88 9.45 11.39
N SER A 34 14.43 9.32 10.19
CA SER A 34 15.87 9.51 9.94
C SER A 34 16.27 10.99 9.80
N GLY A 35 15.32 11.92 9.76
CA GLY A 35 15.61 13.34 9.53
C GLY A 35 15.95 13.68 8.08
N ILE A 36 15.95 12.70 7.16
CA ILE A 36 16.36 12.90 5.77
C ILE A 36 15.38 13.82 5.05
N ARG A 37 14.07 13.67 5.31
CA ARG A 37 13.03 14.48 4.66
C ARG A 37 13.16 15.96 5.02
N GLN A 38 13.43 16.26 6.29
CA GLN A 38 13.58 17.62 6.82
C GLN A 38 14.88 18.30 6.36
N MET A 39 15.86 17.51 5.91
CA MET A 39 17.13 18.00 5.37
C MET A 39 17.02 18.40 3.88
N LEU A 40 15.96 17.99 3.18
CA LEU A 40 15.79 18.32 1.77
C LEU A 40 15.64 19.84 1.60
N PRO A 41 16.39 20.46 0.65
CA PRO A 41 16.29 21.88 0.39
C PRO A 41 14.96 22.21 -0.33
N PRO A 42 14.50 23.48 -0.30
CA PRO A 42 13.19 23.87 -0.83
C PRO A 42 13.01 23.65 -2.33
N GLN A 43 14.08 23.40 -3.08
CA GLN A 43 14.06 23.01 -4.49
C GLN A 43 13.50 21.59 -4.70
N ILE A 44 13.48 20.75 -3.67
CA ILE A 44 12.99 19.37 -3.75
C ILE A 44 11.64 19.28 -3.07
N THR A 45 10.58 19.17 -3.87
CA THR A 45 9.27 18.75 -3.40
C THR A 45 9.26 17.23 -3.34
N PHE A 46 9.03 16.66 -2.15
CA PHE A 46 8.97 15.22 -1.99
C PHE A 46 7.57 14.76 -1.58
N LEU A 47 6.89 14.08 -2.49
CA LEU A 47 5.50 13.63 -2.39
C LEU A 47 5.41 12.18 -1.91
N SER A 48 4.24 11.83 -1.39
CA SER A 48 3.93 10.49 -0.91
C SER A 48 2.80 9.90 -1.75
N GLY A 49 3.13 8.87 -2.54
CA GLY A 49 2.22 8.22 -3.46
C GLY A 49 1.35 7.14 -2.82
N PRO A 50 0.76 6.23 -3.63
CA PRO A 50 -0.21 5.23 -3.19
C PRO A 50 0.45 4.01 -2.51
N GLY A 51 1.42 4.24 -1.63
CA GLY A 51 2.25 3.22 -0.99
C GLY A 51 1.66 2.55 0.25
N CYS A 52 0.38 2.75 0.53
CA CYS A 52 -0.34 2.21 1.68
C CYS A 52 -1.54 1.36 1.19
N PRO A 53 -1.51 0.02 1.30
CA PRO A 53 -2.55 -0.85 0.72
C PRO A 53 -3.93 -0.62 1.34
N VAL A 54 -3.97 -0.27 2.63
CA VAL A 54 -5.19 0.10 3.35
C VAL A 54 -5.77 1.42 2.82
N CYS A 55 -4.91 2.41 2.58
CA CYS A 55 -5.32 3.74 2.15
C CYS A 55 -5.97 3.73 0.77
N VAL A 56 -5.45 2.88 -0.14
CA VAL A 56 -5.93 2.76 -1.53
C VAL A 56 -7.15 1.85 -1.69
N THR A 57 -7.64 1.25 -0.60
CA THR A 57 -8.76 0.31 -0.64
C THR A 57 -10.10 1.06 -0.74
N PRO A 58 -10.99 0.69 -1.69
CA PRO A 58 -12.24 1.41 -1.93
C PRO A 58 -13.26 1.19 -0.80
N THR A 59 -14.18 2.13 -0.59
CA THR A 59 -15.23 2.01 0.45
C THR A 59 -16.10 0.77 0.27
N SER A 60 -16.41 0.35 -0.97
CA SER A 60 -17.22 -0.85 -1.23
C SER A 60 -16.64 -2.14 -0.63
N TYR A 61 -15.32 -2.22 -0.50
CA TYR A 61 -14.65 -3.33 0.19
C TYR A 61 -14.95 -3.30 1.69
N ILE A 62 -14.80 -2.14 2.33
CA ILE A 62 -15.12 -1.94 3.74
C ILE A 62 -16.60 -2.19 4.00
N ASP A 63 -17.48 -1.68 3.14
CA ASP A 63 -18.93 -1.87 3.24
C ASP A 63 -19.32 -3.36 3.15
N LYS A 64 -18.58 -4.14 2.36
CA LYS A 64 -18.79 -5.59 2.30
C LYS A 64 -18.34 -6.30 3.58
N LEU A 65 -17.20 -5.91 4.15
CA LEU A 65 -16.77 -6.42 5.45
C LEU A 65 -17.78 -6.05 6.55
N VAL A 66 -18.25 -4.80 6.59
CA VAL A 66 -19.29 -4.35 7.53
C VAL A 66 -20.55 -5.20 7.41
N ARG A 67 -21.00 -5.52 6.20
CA ARG A 67 -22.14 -6.43 5.98
C ARG A 67 -21.88 -7.82 6.56
N TYR A 68 -20.69 -8.39 6.34
CA TYR A 68 -20.34 -9.67 6.95
C TYR A 68 -20.31 -9.60 8.48
N ALA A 69 -19.71 -8.56 9.06
CA ALA A 69 -19.65 -8.36 10.51
C ALA A 69 -21.04 -8.32 11.15
N LEU A 70 -22.03 -7.74 10.47
CA LEU A 70 -23.41 -7.65 10.95
C LEU A 70 -24.27 -8.87 10.58
N THR A 71 -23.73 -9.85 9.86
CA THR A 71 -24.46 -11.07 9.47
C THR A 71 -24.34 -12.13 10.57
N PRO A 72 -25.47 -12.67 11.09
CA PRO A 72 -25.43 -13.75 12.07
C PRO A 72 -24.60 -14.94 11.58
N GLY A 73 -23.77 -15.51 12.44
CA GLY A 73 -22.89 -16.63 12.11
C GLY A 73 -21.63 -16.27 11.32
N CYS A 74 -21.38 -14.98 11.06
CA CYS A 74 -20.12 -14.51 10.47
C CYS A 74 -19.28 -13.74 11.51
N GLN A 75 -17.96 -13.77 11.35
CA GLN A 75 -17.02 -12.92 12.09
C GLN A 75 -15.97 -12.39 11.13
N VAL A 76 -15.78 -11.06 11.10
CA VAL A 76 -14.73 -10.44 10.30
C VAL A 76 -13.44 -10.39 11.09
N MET A 77 -12.35 -10.81 10.45
CA MET A 77 -10.98 -10.75 10.97
C MET A 77 -10.16 -9.80 10.09
N ALA A 78 -9.48 -8.83 10.68
CA ALA A 78 -8.71 -7.83 9.93
C ALA A 78 -7.41 -7.40 10.65
N PHE A 79 -6.50 -6.75 9.93
CA PHE A 79 -5.44 -5.97 10.58
C PHE A 79 -6.04 -4.78 11.33
N GLY A 80 -5.41 -4.40 12.45
CA GLY A 80 -5.95 -3.37 13.35
C GLY A 80 -6.18 -2.01 12.70
N ASP A 81 -5.33 -1.62 11.75
CA ASP A 81 -5.46 -0.34 11.05
C ASP A 81 -6.66 -0.31 10.09
N LEU A 82 -7.09 -1.46 9.57
CA LEU A 82 -8.27 -1.55 8.71
C LEU A 82 -9.57 -1.31 9.50
N LEU A 83 -9.58 -1.55 10.82
CA LEU A 83 -10.80 -1.48 11.63
C LEU A 83 -11.45 -0.09 11.62
N ALA A 84 -10.62 0.95 11.65
CA ALA A 84 -11.06 2.34 11.70
C ALA A 84 -11.22 2.98 10.31
N VAL A 85 -10.93 2.25 9.22
CA VAL A 85 -11.10 2.79 7.86
C VAL A 85 -12.58 3.06 7.58
N PRO A 86 -12.95 4.29 7.17
CA PRO A 86 -14.34 4.59 6.86
C PRO A 86 -14.78 3.88 5.58
N GLY A 87 -15.90 3.14 5.66
CA GLY A 87 -16.71 2.76 4.51
C GLY A 87 -17.63 3.89 4.08
N SER A 88 -18.61 3.58 3.23
CA SER A 88 -19.58 4.58 2.74
C SER A 88 -20.56 5.02 3.84
N HIS A 89 -20.77 4.18 4.86
CA HIS A 89 -21.69 4.45 5.97
C HIS A 89 -21.04 4.35 7.35
N MET A 90 -20.14 3.39 7.56
CA MET A 90 -19.42 3.20 8.82
C MET A 90 -18.13 2.42 8.59
N SER A 91 -17.24 2.44 9.59
CA SER A 91 -16.08 1.56 9.67
C SER A 91 -16.42 0.22 10.30
N LEU A 92 -15.46 -0.71 10.35
CA LEU A 92 -15.61 -1.97 11.07
C LEU A 92 -15.76 -1.76 12.57
N SER A 93 -15.01 -0.83 13.17
CA SER A 93 -15.22 -0.44 14.57
C SER A 93 -16.63 0.13 14.81
N GLY A 94 -17.18 0.85 13.83
CA GLY A 94 -18.57 1.31 13.87
C GLY A 94 -19.58 0.15 13.82
N ALA A 95 -19.29 -0.90 13.05
CA ALA A 95 -20.11 -2.11 13.00
C ALA A 95 -20.04 -2.90 14.32
N GLU A 96 -18.85 -3.02 14.91
CA GLU A 96 -18.64 -3.61 16.24
C GLU A 96 -19.47 -2.91 17.31
N GLY A 97 -19.44 -1.57 17.35
CA GLY A 97 -20.26 -0.76 18.26
C GLY A 97 -21.79 -0.95 18.09
N ARG A 98 -22.22 -1.55 16.97
CA ARG A 98 -23.63 -1.92 16.70
C ARG A 98 -23.93 -3.39 16.95
N GLY A 99 -23.01 -4.12 17.58
CA GLY A 99 -23.13 -5.55 17.85
C GLY A 99 -22.65 -6.46 16.72
N GLY A 100 -21.96 -5.91 15.71
CA GLY A 100 -21.30 -6.71 14.68
C GLY A 100 -20.12 -7.49 15.26
N ARG A 101 -19.84 -8.66 14.69
CA ARG A 101 -18.70 -9.51 15.09
C ARG A 101 -17.48 -9.15 14.27
N VAL A 102 -16.59 -8.38 14.89
CA VAL A 102 -15.30 -7.97 14.35
C VAL A 102 -14.24 -8.31 15.37
N ASP A 103 -13.09 -8.79 14.90
CA ASP A 103 -11.89 -8.98 15.71
C ASP A 103 -10.66 -8.75 14.83
N PHE A 104 -9.49 -8.63 15.43
CA PHE A 104 -8.25 -8.39 14.70
C PHE A 104 -7.24 -9.52 14.87
N PHE A 105 -6.27 -9.56 13.97
CA PHE A 105 -5.08 -10.40 14.09
C PHE A 105 -3.82 -9.57 13.87
N TYR A 106 -2.72 -10.04 14.46
CA TYR A 106 -1.39 -9.63 14.05
C TYR A 106 -0.86 -10.53 12.95
N ASP A 107 -1.11 -11.84 13.08
CA ASP A 107 -0.81 -12.86 12.09
C ASP A 107 -2.11 -13.50 11.57
N PRO A 108 -2.41 -13.43 10.26
CA PRO A 108 -3.59 -14.08 9.67
C PRO A 108 -3.76 -15.56 10.02
N GLU A 109 -2.69 -16.31 10.27
CA GLU A 109 -2.75 -17.74 10.61
C GLU A 109 -3.45 -18.00 11.97
N GLU A 110 -3.47 -17.02 12.88
CA GLU A 110 -4.17 -17.12 14.17
C GLU A 110 -5.67 -17.42 14.02
N VAL A 111 -6.26 -17.08 12.88
CA VAL A 111 -7.66 -17.37 12.59
C VAL A 111 -7.95 -18.86 12.50
N LEU A 112 -6.97 -19.70 12.16
CA LEU A 112 -7.19 -21.14 12.01
C LEU A 112 -7.56 -21.81 13.35
N ALA A 113 -6.90 -21.40 14.44
CA ALA A 113 -7.24 -21.87 15.78
C ALA A 113 -8.65 -21.44 16.20
N LYS A 114 -9.05 -20.21 15.85
CA LYS A 114 -10.41 -19.69 16.10
C LYS A 114 -11.46 -20.45 15.28
N ALA A 115 -11.16 -20.72 14.01
CA ALA A 115 -12.04 -21.45 13.09
C ALA A 115 -12.29 -22.89 13.56
N GLU A 116 -11.27 -23.57 14.08
CA GLU A 116 -11.41 -24.92 14.63
C GLU A 116 -12.20 -24.94 15.95
N ALA A 117 -11.98 -23.94 16.82
CA ALA A 117 -12.70 -23.82 18.08
C ALA A 117 -14.18 -23.48 17.92
N ASP A 118 -14.55 -22.74 16.86
CA ASP A 118 -15.93 -22.34 16.57
C ASP A 118 -16.31 -22.65 15.11
N ARG A 119 -16.63 -23.93 14.87
CA ARG A 119 -17.08 -24.41 13.56
C ARG A 119 -18.46 -23.88 13.13
N GLY A 120 -19.22 -23.27 14.05
CA GLY A 120 -20.51 -22.65 13.74
C GLY A 120 -20.39 -21.26 13.12
N THR A 121 -19.22 -20.64 13.25
CA THR A 121 -18.93 -19.30 12.73
C THR A 121 -18.11 -19.37 11.44
N THR A 122 -18.54 -18.62 10.42
CA THR A 122 -17.73 -18.36 9.23
C THR A 122 -16.83 -17.15 9.46
N PHE A 123 -15.53 -17.37 9.45
CA PHE A 123 -14.51 -16.34 9.57
C PHE A 123 -14.20 -15.73 8.20
N ILE A 124 -14.41 -14.43 8.07
CA ILE A 124 -14.13 -13.65 6.86
C ILE A 124 -12.84 -12.86 7.08
N LEU A 125 -11.75 -13.26 6.44
CA LEU A 125 -10.47 -12.55 6.53
C LEU A 125 -10.45 -11.41 5.52
N ALA A 126 -10.18 -10.21 6.02
CA ALA A 126 -9.96 -9.02 5.21
C ALA A 126 -8.55 -9.02 4.62
N ALA A 127 -8.39 -9.70 3.48
CA ALA A 127 -7.12 -9.85 2.78
C ALA A 127 -6.75 -8.60 1.97
N VAL A 128 -6.21 -7.59 2.65
CA VAL A 128 -5.65 -6.34 2.08
C VAL A 128 -4.13 -6.46 1.97
N GLY A 129 -3.54 -5.84 0.94
CA GLY A 129 -2.10 -5.86 0.79
C GLY A 129 -1.59 -5.53 -0.61
N PHE A 130 -0.26 -5.42 -0.69
CA PHE A 130 0.48 -5.40 -1.95
C PHE A 130 1.26 -6.70 -2.15
N GLU A 131 2.19 -6.73 -3.10
CA GLU A 131 3.00 -7.90 -3.44
C GLU A 131 3.83 -8.45 -2.27
N THR A 132 4.10 -7.64 -1.25
CA THR A 132 4.81 -8.05 -0.02
C THR A 132 3.97 -8.95 0.88
N THR A 133 2.67 -8.66 0.96
CA THR A 133 1.69 -9.36 1.79
C THR A 133 0.94 -10.45 1.04
N ALA A 134 0.87 -10.37 -0.29
CA ALA A 134 0.16 -11.37 -1.10
C ALA A 134 0.70 -12.81 -0.90
N PRO A 135 2.00 -13.06 -0.72
CA PRO A 135 2.51 -14.41 -0.43
C PRO A 135 1.99 -14.98 0.89
N VAL A 136 1.89 -14.15 1.94
CA VAL A 136 1.32 -14.56 3.25
C VAL A 136 -0.13 -15.01 3.07
N TRP A 137 -0.91 -14.24 2.30
CA TRP A 137 -2.28 -14.63 1.97
C TRP A 137 -2.32 -15.93 1.15
N ALA A 138 -1.45 -16.07 0.16
CA ALA A 138 -1.40 -17.24 -0.70
C ALA A 138 -1.09 -18.53 0.08
N ASP A 139 -0.15 -18.48 1.02
CA ASP A 139 0.19 -19.62 1.89
C ASP A 139 -1.01 -20.02 2.76
N LEU A 140 -1.65 -19.04 3.41
CA LEU A 140 -2.83 -19.31 4.25
C LEU A 140 -4.03 -19.85 3.43
N ILE A 141 -4.25 -19.32 2.22
CA ILE A 141 -5.29 -19.81 1.30
C ILE A 141 -5.01 -21.27 0.89
N ARG A 142 -3.75 -21.60 0.58
CA ARG A 142 -3.35 -22.97 0.27
C ARG A 142 -3.59 -23.90 1.44
N LEU A 143 -3.16 -23.49 2.63
CA LEU A 143 -3.34 -24.28 3.84
C LEU A 143 -4.82 -24.56 4.13
N VAL A 144 -5.67 -23.53 4.09
CA VAL A 144 -7.13 -23.67 4.27
C VAL A 144 -7.74 -24.61 3.22
N TYR A 145 -7.26 -24.54 1.98
CA TYR A 145 -7.73 -25.40 0.89
C TYR A 145 -7.29 -26.86 1.08
N GLU A 146 -6.00 -27.10 1.38
CA GLU A 146 -5.41 -28.43 1.53
C GLU A 146 -5.97 -29.16 2.76
N GLU A 147 -6.17 -28.44 3.87
CA GLU A 147 -6.73 -28.97 5.12
C GLU A 147 -8.27 -28.96 5.15
N HIS A 148 -8.92 -28.53 4.06
CA HIS A 148 -10.38 -28.50 3.90
C HIS A 148 -11.11 -27.76 5.04
N ILE A 149 -10.55 -26.65 5.52
CA ILE A 149 -11.10 -25.89 6.65
C ILE A 149 -12.40 -25.20 6.20
N PRO A 150 -13.57 -25.63 6.70
CA PRO A 150 -14.85 -25.38 6.02
C PRO A 150 -15.38 -23.96 6.23
N ASN A 151 -14.93 -23.26 7.27
CA ASN A 151 -15.51 -22.02 7.78
C ASN A 151 -14.56 -20.83 7.71
N VAL A 152 -13.53 -20.87 6.86
CA VAL A 152 -12.64 -19.74 6.58
C VAL A 152 -12.83 -19.25 5.15
N ARG A 153 -13.03 -17.94 4.97
CA ARG A 153 -13.17 -17.29 3.65
C ARG A 153 -12.34 -16.01 3.59
N PHE A 154 -11.94 -15.62 2.40
CA PHE A 154 -11.10 -14.46 2.15
C PHE A 154 -11.84 -13.44 1.30
N LEU A 155 -11.90 -12.20 1.77
CA LEU A 155 -12.27 -11.06 0.95
C LEU A 155 -11.00 -10.33 0.53
N THR A 156 -10.59 -10.47 -0.73
CA THR A 156 -9.34 -9.90 -1.23
C THR A 156 -9.51 -8.48 -1.73
N ALA A 157 -8.55 -7.63 -1.36
CA ALA A 157 -8.30 -6.32 -1.95
C ALA A 157 -6.78 -6.15 -2.17
N LEU A 158 -6.13 -7.25 -2.59
CA LEU A 158 -4.72 -7.32 -2.92
C LEU A 158 -4.46 -6.62 -4.24
N LYS A 159 -3.42 -5.78 -4.28
CA LYS A 159 -3.11 -4.98 -5.46
C LYS A 159 -1.63 -5.01 -5.84
N THR A 160 -1.30 -4.61 -7.05
CA THR A 160 0.06 -4.60 -7.61
C THR A 160 0.49 -3.20 -8.04
N MET A 161 1.73 -2.85 -7.74
CA MET A 161 2.19 -1.46 -7.81
C MET A 161 2.50 -0.89 -9.20
N PRO A 162 3.07 -1.65 -10.16
CA PRO A 162 3.48 -1.06 -11.44
C PRO A 162 2.36 -0.33 -12.19
N GLY A 163 1.12 -0.85 -12.16
CA GLY A 163 -0.02 -0.20 -12.82
C GLY A 163 -0.41 1.14 -12.21
N ALA A 164 -0.38 1.25 -10.88
CA ALA A 164 -0.66 2.51 -10.19
C ALA A 164 0.43 3.55 -10.43
N MET A 165 1.70 3.13 -10.42
CA MET A 165 2.82 4.01 -10.74
C MET A 165 2.74 4.52 -12.19
N SER A 166 2.37 3.65 -13.15
CA SER A 166 2.21 4.03 -14.56
C SER A 166 1.18 5.15 -14.76
N LEU A 167 0.02 5.07 -14.08
CA LEU A 167 -0.99 6.13 -14.16
C LEU A 167 -0.49 7.45 -13.55
N ILE A 168 0.21 7.38 -12.43
CA ILE A 168 0.72 8.56 -11.73
C ILE A 168 1.78 9.29 -12.57
N SER A 169 2.66 8.56 -13.24
CA SER A 169 3.64 9.14 -14.18
C SER A 169 2.99 9.96 -15.28
N GLY A 170 1.77 9.61 -15.71
CA GLY A 170 1.06 10.32 -16.79
C GLY A 170 0.27 11.56 -16.35
N GLU A 171 -0.13 11.65 -15.09
CA GLU A 171 -1.00 12.73 -14.59
C GLU A 171 -0.27 13.82 -13.80
N SER A 172 0.94 13.53 -13.33
CA SER A 172 1.62 14.31 -12.31
C SER A 172 2.95 14.82 -12.83
N HIS A 173 3.34 16.05 -12.47
CA HIS A 173 4.68 16.56 -12.74
C HIS A 173 5.71 15.91 -11.79
N ILE A 174 5.97 14.61 -11.93
CA ILE A 174 6.94 13.88 -11.10
C ILE A 174 8.20 13.63 -11.92
N ASP A 175 9.35 14.07 -11.42
CA ASP A 175 10.66 13.93 -12.07
C ASP A 175 11.33 12.57 -11.76
N GLY A 176 10.81 11.85 -10.77
CA GLY A 176 11.25 10.50 -10.45
C GLY A 176 10.64 9.87 -9.21
N PHE A 177 10.79 8.55 -9.11
CA PHE A 177 10.21 7.70 -8.08
C PHE A 177 11.26 7.01 -7.21
N LEU A 178 11.05 7.03 -5.90
CA LEU A 178 11.62 6.07 -4.96
C LEU A 178 10.68 4.85 -4.91
N CYS A 179 11.08 3.78 -5.60
CA CYS A 179 10.30 2.55 -5.74
C CYS A 179 10.23 1.76 -4.42
N PRO A 180 9.16 0.98 -4.20
CA PRO A 180 8.93 0.29 -2.94
C PRO A 180 9.91 -0.87 -2.76
N GLY A 181 10.84 -0.75 -1.81
CA GLY A 181 11.94 -1.69 -1.63
C GLY A 181 11.47 -3.13 -1.35
N HIS A 182 10.53 -3.32 -0.42
CA HIS A 182 10.01 -4.64 -0.07
C HIS A 182 9.20 -5.27 -1.21
N VAL A 183 8.45 -4.47 -1.99
CA VAL A 183 7.76 -4.96 -3.18
C VAL A 183 8.79 -5.47 -4.19
N ALA A 184 9.87 -4.72 -4.41
CA ALA A 184 10.96 -5.13 -5.30
C ALA A 184 11.71 -6.38 -4.83
N VAL A 185 11.77 -6.66 -3.52
CA VAL A 185 12.29 -7.96 -3.01
C VAL A 185 11.47 -9.13 -3.54
N ILE A 186 10.14 -8.97 -3.66
CA ILE A 186 9.25 -10.00 -4.20
C ILE A 186 9.27 -10.03 -5.72
N THR A 187 9.09 -8.88 -6.37
CA THR A 187 8.86 -8.79 -7.81
C THR A 187 10.13 -8.67 -8.65
N GLY A 188 11.25 -8.32 -8.03
CA GLY A 188 12.51 -8.02 -8.69
C GLY A 188 12.54 -6.65 -9.37
N CYS A 189 13.67 -6.37 -10.02
CA CYS A 189 13.88 -5.13 -10.78
C CYS A 189 13.09 -5.07 -12.09
N ARG A 190 12.81 -6.22 -12.73
CA ARG A 190 12.25 -6.28 -14.09
C ARG A 190 10.97 -5.45 -14.28
N PRO A 191 9.93 -5.56 -13.42
CA PRO A 191 8.71 -4.78 -13.62
C PRO A 191 8.95 -3.27 -13.52
N PHE A 192 9.80 -2.83 -12.59
CA PHE A 192 10.15 -1.41 -12.43
C PHE A 192 11.01 -0.90 -13.58
N ARG A 193 11.90 -1.72 -14.15
CA ARG A 193 12.73 -1.32 -15.29
C ARG A 193 11.87 -1.14 -16.52
N LYS A 194 11.00 -2.11 -16.81
CA LYS A 194 10.04 -2.02 -17.90
C LYS A 194 9.18 -0.77 -17.74
N LEU A 195 8.69 -0.51 -16.53
CA LEU A 195 7.90 0.69 -16.24
C LEU A 195 8.70 1.99 -16.48
N ALA A 196 9.96 2.05 -16.00
CA ALA A 196 10.82 3.22 -16.21
C ALA A 196 11.12 3.47 -17.70
N GLU A 197 11.23 2.41 -18.51
CA GLU A 197 11.39 2.48 -19.96
C GLU A 197 10.10 2.95 -20.64
N GLU A 198 8.94 2.41 -20.27
CA GLU A 198 7.64 2.73 -20.87
C GLU A 198 7.14 4.14 -20.52
N THR A 199 7.44 4.61 -19.31
CA THR A 199 7.03 5.94 -18.82
C THR A 199 8.12 7.00 -19.01
N GLU A 200 9.30 6.61 -19.48
CA GLU A 200 10.49 7.46 -19.55
C GLU A 200 10.80 8.15 -18.21
N GLU A 201 10.65 7.44 -17.09
CA GLU A 201 10.83 8.01 -15.75
C GLU A 201 12.15 7.65 -15.09
N THR A 202 12.56 8.49 -14.13
CA THR A 202 13.69 8.19 -13.24
C THR A 202 13.19 7.33 -12.08
N MET A 203 13.67 6.10 -11.94
CA MET A 203 13.22 5.19 -10.88
C MET A 203 14.39 4.65 -10.06
N VAL A 204 14.29 4.69 -8.74
CA VAL A 204 15.32 4.15 -7.84
C VAL A 204 14.68 3.23 -6.82
N ILE A 205 15.11 1.98 -6.76
CA ILE A 205 14.75 1.05 -5.68
C ILE A 205 15.65 1.35 -4.49
N GLY A 206 15.06 1.67 -3.35
CA GLY A 206 15.77 1.96 -2.09
C GLY A 206 15.44 0.98 -0.98
N GLY A 207 16.40 0.78 -0.07
CA GLY A 207 16.19 0.08 1.19
C GLY A 207 15.52 0.97 2.24
N PHE A 208 15.58 0.56 3.51
CA PHE A 208 14.85 1.22 4.60
C PHE A 208 15.75 1.76 5.72
N SER A 209 17.03 1.37 5.74
CA SER A 209 17.99 1.97 6.67
C SER A 209 18.26 3.43 6.28
N PRO A 210 18.65 4.30 7.24
CA PRO A 210 19.04 5.68 6.90
C PRO A 210 20.14 5.75 5.83
N ALA A 211 21.09 4.81 5.84
CA ALA A 211 22.16 4.73 4.85
C ALA A 211 21.64 4.37 3.45
N ASP A 212 20.73 3.38 3.37
CA ASP A 212 20.11 2.98 2.11
C ASP A 212 19.23 4.07 1.53
N LEU A 213 18.40 4.70 2.36
CA LEU A 213 17.54 5.82 1.96
C LEU A 213 18.37 6.99 1.46
N LEU A 214 19.45 7.33 2.16
CA LEU A 214 20.32 8.43 1.76
C LEU A 214 21.00 8.17 0.41
N ARG A 215 21.48 6.94 0.17
CA ARG A 215 22.04 6.53 -1.11
C ARG A 215 20.99 6.57 -2.23
N ALA A 216 19.83 5.95 -2.00
CA ALA A 216 18.74 5.90 -2.97
C ALA A 216 18.24 7.30 -3.34
N LEU A 217 18.02 8.17 -2.34
CA LEU A 217 17.54 9.53 -2.57
C LEU A 217 18.60 10.41 -3.24
N THR A 218 19.88 10.25 -2.88
CA THR A 218 20.99 10.93 -3.58
C THR A 218 21.05 10.51 -5.05
N ARG A 219 20.93 9.20 -5.34
CA ARG A 219 20.86 8.68 -6.71
C ARG A 219 19.68 9.26 -7.48
N LEU A 220 18.51 9.28 -6.85
CA LEU A 220 17.26 9.77 -7.44
C LEU A 220 17.38 11.24 -7.82
N VAL A 221 17.79 12.08 -6.88
CA VAL A 221 18.00 13.53 -7.10
C VAL A 221 19.04 13.77 -8.19
N LEU A 222 20.17 13.07 -8.16
CA LEU A 222 21.22 13.21 -9.16
C LEU A 222 20.72 12.84 -10.56
N ALA A 223 20.07 11.69 -10.71
CA ALA A 223 19.57 11.22 -12.00
C ALA A 223 18.45 12.10 -12.55
N ALA A 224 17.47 12.47 -11.71
CA ALA A 224 16.36 13.34 -12.07
C ALA A 224 16.86 14.75 -12.48
N SER A 225 17.81 15.33 -11.73
CA SER A 225 18.41 16.64 -12.08
C SER A 225 19.14 16.65 -13.42
N GLN A 226 19.60 15.48 -13.87
CA GLN A 226 20.27 15.28 -15.15
C GLN A 226 19.31 14.79 -16.25
N LYS A 227 18.02 14.67 -15.95
CA LYS A 227 16.98 14.07 -16.83
C LYS A 227 17.36 12.67 -17.32
N LYS A 228 18.09 11.91 -16.50
CA LYS A 228 18.46 10.52 -16.81
C LYS A 228 17.30 9.61 -16.45
N ARG A 229 16.73 8.95 -17.46
CA ARG A 229 15.62 8.00 -17.30
C ARG A 229 16.14 6.57 -17.13
N GLY A 230 15.37 5.73 -16.47
CA GLY A 230 15.71 4.32 -16.23
C GLY A 230 15.65 3.94 -14.75
N LEU A 231 16.10 2.72 -14.46
CA LEU A 231 16.05 2.12 -13.13
C LEU A 231 17.45 1.99 -12.53
N TRP A 232 17.60 2.42 -11.27
CA TRP A 232 18.75 2.10 -10.42
C TRP A 232 18.31 1.26 -9.22
N ASN A 233 19.02 0.15 -8.98
CA ASN A 233 18.85 -0.65 -7.78
C ASN A 233 19.87 -0.23 -6.71
N GLU A 234 19.44 0.62 -5.78
CA GLU A 234 20.23 1.02 -4.60
C GLU A 234 19.87 0.15 -3.37
N TYR A 235 19.25 -1.01 -3.57
CA TYR A 235 19.05 -2.05 -2.56
C TYR A 235 19.53 -3.46 -3.01
N PRO A 236 20.75 -3.59 -3.58
CA PRO A 236 21.19 -4.81 -4.25
C PRO A 236 21.49 -5.98 -3.32
N SER A 237 21.56 -5.75 -2.00
CA SER A 237 21.80 -6.81 -1.01
C SER A 237 20.63 -7.79 -0.91
N VAL A 238 19.41 -7.37 -1.26
CA VAL A 238 18.20 -8.19 -1.17
C VAL A 238 17.33 -8.15 -2.42
N VAL A 239 17.45 -7.13 -3.27
CA VAL A 239 16.68 -7.03 -4.51
C VAL A 239 17.50 -7.56 -5.68
N THR A 240 17.02 -8.65 -6.28
CA THR A 240 17.61 -9.24 -7.49
C THR A 240 16.82 -8.83 -8.74
N GLU A 241 17.34 -9.19 -9.90
CA GLU A 241 16.67 -8.95 -11.18
C GLU A 241 15.32 -9.68 -11.29
N GLU A 242 15.27 -10.94 -10.84
CA GLU A 242 14.11 -11.84 -10.93
C GLU A 242 13.17 -11.76 -9.71
N GLY A 243 13.60 -11.09 -8.63
CA GLY A 243 12.86 -11.04 -7.37
C GLY A 243 12.97 -12.33 -6.58
N ASN A 244 11.85 -12.79 -6.04
CA ASN A 244 11.75 -14.05 -5.31
C ASN A 244 10.95 -15.08 -6.12
N PRO A 245 11.62 -16.01 -6.84
CA PRO A 245 10.94 -16.98 -7.70
C PRO A 245 9.95 -17.88 -6.96
N LYS A 246 10.21 -18.20 -5.68
CA LYS A 246 9.30 -19.04 -4.88
C LYS A 246 8.00 -18.29 -4.55
N ALA A 247 8.12 -17.02 -4.13
CA ALA A 247 6.95 -16.18 -3.87
C ALA A 247 6.15 -15.94 -5.15
N LEU A 248 6.81 -15.64 -6.27
CA LEU A 248 6.14 -15.44 -7.56
C LEU A 248 5.42 -16.71 -8.04
N ALA A 249 6.02 -17.89 -7.88
CA ALA A 249 5.37 -19.17 -8.20
C ALA A 249 4.13 -19.42 -7.33
N LEU A 250 4.22 -19.14 -6.03
CA LEU A 250 3.09 -19.24 -5.10
C LEU A 250 1.95 -18.29 -5.49
N LEU A 251 2.27 -17.02 -5.76
CA LEU A 251 1.28 -16.04 -6.22
C LEU A 251 0.62 -16.48 -7.53
N ALA A 252 1.40 -17.05 -8.45
CA ALA A 252 0.89 -17.56 -9.71
C ALA A 252 0.01 -18.81 -9.55
N ASP A 253 0.22 -19.64 -8.53
CA ASP A 253 -0.64 -20.79 -8.22
C ASP A 253 -1.99 -20.35 -7.61
N VAL A 254 -1.96 -19.34 -6.72
CA VAL A 254 -3.16 -18.94 -5.94
C VAL A 254 -3.99 -17.88 -6.63
N PHE A 255 -3.36 -16.92 -7.28
CA PHE A 255 -4.02 -15.72 -7.80
C PHE A 255 -3.99 -15.62 -9.32
N THR A 256 -5.01 -14.94 -9.85
CA THR A 256 -5.09 -14.46 -11.22
C THR A 256 -5.24 -12.94 -11.21
N PRO A 257 -4.56 -12.21 -12.10
CA PRO A 257 -4.76 -10.77 -12.24
C PRO A 257 -6.20 -10.43 -12.62
N GLY A 258 -6.65 -9.23 -12.24
CA GLY A 258 -7.90 -8.64 -12.68
C GLY A 258 -7.96 -7.15 -12.38
N ASP A 259 -8.98 -6.48 -12.90
CA ASP A 259 -9.14 -5.04 -12.70
C ASP A 259 -9.54 -4.75 -11.26
N ALA A 260 -8.84 -3.81 -10.63
CA ALA A 260 -9.12 -3.39 -9.26
C ALA A 260 -9.25 -1.89 -9.16
N VAL A 261 -10.11 -1.45 -8.24
CA VAL A 261 -10.25 -0.04 -7.91
C VAL A 261 -9.20 0.37 -6.87
N TRP A 262 -8.55 1.48 -7.16
CA TRP A 262 -7.62 2.18 -6.30
C TRP A 262 -8.22 3.54 -5.95
N ARG A 263 -8.37 3.82 -4.65
CA ARG A 263 -8.84 5.13 -4.19
C ARG A 263 -7.96 6.24 -4.77
N GLY A 264 -8.59 7.22 -5.41
CA GLY A 264 -7.92 8.35 -6.06
C GLY A 264 -7.44 8.10 -7.49
N LEU A 265 -7.31 6.84 -7.92
CA LEU A 265 -6.84 6.44 -9.26
C LEU A 265 -7.92 5.74 -10.11
N GLY A 266 -9.04 5.36 -9.50
CA GLY A 266 -10.12 4.64 -10.20
C GLY A 266 -9.75 3.19 -10.49
N THR A 267 -10.34 2.63 -11.55
CA THR A 267 -10.10 1.23 -11.94
C THR A 267 -8.79 1.13 -12.73
N ILE A 268 -7.87 0.31 -12.23
CA ILE A 268 -6.60 0.03 -12.90
C ILE A 268 -6.60 -1.42 -13.40
N ALA A 269 -6.44 -1.57 -14.72
CA ALA A 269 -6.52 -2.86 -15.38
C ALA A 269 -5.45 -3.84 -14.88
N GLY A 270 -5.84 -5.08 -14.59
CA GLY A 270 -4.93 -6.14 -14.15
C GLY A 270 -4.16 -5.88 -12.84
N SER A 271 -4.52 -4.83 -12.07
CA SER A 271 -3.79 -4.43 -10.86
C SER A 271 -4.22 -5.16 -9.59
N GLY A 272 -5.28 -5.97 -9.63
CA GLY A 272 -5.79 -6.75 -8.52
C GLY A 272 -5.37 -8.21 -8.57
N LEU A 273 -5.21 -8.84 -7.40
CA LEU A 273 -5.01 -10.28 -7.28
C LEU A 273 -6.28 -10.95 -6.74
N TYR A 274 -6.85 -11.84 -7.55
CA TYR A 274 -8.09 -12.57 -7.25
C TYR A 274 -7.83 -14.06 -7.19
N LEU A 275 -8.56 -14.77 -6.33
CA LEU A 275 -8.43 -16.23 -6.24
C LEU A 275 -8.68 -16.89 -7.59
N ARG A 276 -7.82 -17.85 -7.94
CA ARG A 276 -8.02 -18.74 -9.08
C ARG A 276 -9.20 -19.67 -8.85
N GLU A 277 -9.69 -20.23 -9.94
CA GLU A 277 -10.81 -21.17 -9.95
C GLU A 277 -10.64 -22.32 -8.94
N LYS A 278 -9.41 -22.86 -8.80
CA LYS A 278 -9.04 -23.86 -7.79
C LYS A 278 -9.47 -23.45 -6.36
N TYR A 279 -9.31 -22.18 -6.01
CA TYR A 279 -9.56 -21.65 -4.68
C TYR A 279 -10.90 -20.87 -4.58
N ARG A 280 -11.75 -20.89 -5.62
CA ARG A 280 -12.95 -20.06 -5.70
C ARG A 280 -13.90 -20.26 -4.51
N ALA A 281 -14.00 -21.47 -3.97
CA ALA A 281 -14.86 -21.76 -2.82
C ALA A 281 -14.47 -20.98 -1.55
N LEU A 282 -13.23 -20.47 -1.49
CA LEU A 282 -12.72 -19.68 -0.38
C LEU A 282 -12.96 -18.18 -0.56
N ASP A 283 -13.41 -17.73 -1.75
CA ASP A 283 -13.65 -16.32 -2.02
C ASP A 283 -14.94 -15.82 -1.34
N ALA A 284 -14.85 -14.72 -0.60
CA ALA A 284 -15.99 -14.03 -0.01
C ALA A 284 -16.61 -13.01 -1.00
N GLY A 285 -16.41 -13.18 -2.31
CA GLY A 285 -16.87 -12.30 -3.38
C GLY A 285 -16.00 -11.04 -3.51
N SER A 286 -14.75 -11.22 -3.87
CA SER A 286 -13.76 -10.13 -3.95
C SER A 286 -13.91 -9.26 -5.21
N ARG A 287 -14.67 -9.74 -6.21
CA ARG A 287 -14.94 -9.04 -7.47
C ARG A 287 -16.15 -8.11 -7.39
N GLY A 288 -16.18 -7.10 -8.27
CA GLY A 288 -17.30 -6.15 -8.40
C GLY A 288 -17.35 -5.08 -7.30
N LEU A 289 -16.29 -4.93 -6.51
CA LEU A 289 -16.15 -3.91 -5.46
C LEU A 289 -15.57 -2.63 -6.06
N SER A 290 -16.38 -1.92 -6.85
CA SER A 290 -15.95 -0.77 -7.65
C SER A 290 -16.32 0.60 -7.10
N GLU A 291 -17.28 0.68 -6.16
CA GLU A 291 -17.65 1.98 -5.57
C GLU A 291 -16.61 2.44 -4.54
N ASP A 292 -16.18 3.70 -4.66
CA ASP A 292 -15.39 4.39 -3.62
C ASP A 292 -16.01 5.78 -3.37
N ARG A 293 -16.62 5.93 -2.19
CA ARG A 293 -17.29 7.17 -1.77
C ARG A 293 -16.42 7.89 -0.75
N MET A 294 -15.66 8.86 -1.23
CA MET A 294 -14.83 9.69 -0.35
C MET A 294 -15.68 10.53 0.61
N PRO A 295 -15.35 10.58 1.91
CA PRO A 295 -16.01 11.46 2.86
C PRO A 295 -15.90 12.93 2.45
N ALA A 296 -16.93 13.73 2.75
CA ALA A 296 -17.00 15.12 2.33
C ALA A 296 -15.78 15.94 2.81
N GLY A 297 -15.19 16.71 1.90
CA GLY A 297 -13.98 17.52 2.16
C GLY A 297 -12.67 16.73 2.16
N CYS A 298 -12.71 15.40 2.25
CA CYS A 298 -11.52 14.57 2.24
C CYS A 298 -10.85 14.57 0.85
N ARG A 299 -9.54 14.85 0.82
CA ARG A 299 -8.73 14.86 -0.41
C ARG A 299 -7.70 13.73 -0.46
N CYS A 300 -7.95 12.59 0.20
CA CYS A 300 -6.99 11.46 0.22
C CYS A 300 -6.58 11.02 -1.19
N GLY A 301 -7.51 10.98 -2.14
CA GLY A 301 -7.19 10.61 -3.52
C GLY A 301 -6.14 11.53 -4.15
N ASP A 302 -6.24 12.83 -3.93
CA ASP A 302 -5.28 13.81 -4.45
C ASP A 302 -3.95 13.80 -3.72
N VAL A 303 -3.94 13.45 -2.43
CA VAL A 303 -2.70 13.20 -1.68
C VAL A 303 -1.99 11.98 -2.26
N LEU A 304 -2.70 10.86 -2.43
CA LEU A 304 -2.14 9.60 -2.92
C LEU A 304 -1.65 9.69 -4.38
N THR A 305 -2.20 10.59 -5.19
CA THR A 305 -1.73 10.84 -6.56
C THR A 305 -0.72 11.97 -6.67
N GLY A 306 -0.33 12.60 -5.55
CA GLY A 306 0.65 13.68 -5.54
C GLY A 306 0.16 15.00 -6.14
N ARG A 307 -1.16 15.17 -6.33
CA ARG A 307 -1.74 16.45 -6.77
C ARG A 307 -1.70 17.52 -5.68
N ILE A 308 -1.71 17.08 -4.41
CA ILE A 308 -1.54 17.93 -3.24
C ILE A 308 -0.70 17.21 -2.17
N THR A 309 -0.07 17.97 -1.29
CA THR A 309 0.50 17.48 -0.04
C THR A 309 -0.60 17.19 1.00
N SER A 310 -0.26 16.44 2.05
CA SER A 310 -1.20 16.15 3.14
C SER A 310 -1.74 17.43 3.80
N GLU A 311 -0.91 18.46 3.93
CA GLU A 311 -1.22 19.72 4.61
C GLU A 311 -2.16 20.64 3.81
N GLU A 312 -2.17 20.48 2.48
CA GLU A 312 -3.07 21.20 1.59
C GLU A 312 -4.51 20.64 1.64
N CYS A 313 -4.72 19.48 2.26
CA CYS A 313 -6.06 18.94 2.49
C CYS A 313 -6.80 19.77 3.55
N PRO A 314 -8.00 20.30 3.27
CA PRO A 314 -8.72 21.19 4.19
C PRO A 314 -9.15 20.51 5.51
N CYS A 315 -9.21 19.17 5.52
CA CYS A 315 -9.52 18.39 6.71
C CYS A 315 -8.29 18.12 7.60
N PHE A 316 -7.07 18.17 7.05
CA PHE A 316 -5.85 17.72 7.73
C PHE A 316 -5.57 18.53 9.00
N GLY A 317 -5.36 17.83 10.12
CA GLY A 317 -5.07 18.43 11.43
C GLY A 317 -6.21 19.27 12.01
N ARG A 318 -7.39 19.22 11.39
CA ARG A 318 -8.60 19.92 11.83
C ARG A 318 -9.69 18.90 12.15
N ALA A 319 -10.59 18.67 11.21
CA ALA A 319 -11.63 17.65 11.32
C ALA A 319 -11.07 16.22 11.19
N CYS A 320 -9.89 16.05 10.57
CA CYS A 320 -9.21 14.78 10.37
C CYS A 320 -7.93 14.73 11.22
N THR A 321 -7.95 13.94 12.28
CA THR A 321 -6.80 13.63 13.14
C THR A 321 -6.69 12.11 13.32
N PRO A 322 -5.58 11.56 13.85
CA PRO A 322 -5.49 10.13 14.14
C PRO A 322 -6.60 9.62 15.08
N GLU A 323 -7.04 10.45 16.03
CA GLU A 323 -8.14 10.12 16.95
C GLU A 323 -9.51 10.19 16.26
N HIS A 324 -9.66 11.08 15.27
CA HIS A 324 -10.90 11.27 14.52
C HIS A 324 -10.60 11.29 13.00
N PRO A 325 -10.29 10.13 12.40
CA PRO A 325 -9.86 10.10 11.00
C PRO A 325 -11.07 10.25 10.07
N VAL A 326 -11.03 11.27 9.21
CA VAL A 326 -12.04 11.47 8.15
C VAL A 326 -11.75 10.59 6.94
N GLY A 327 -10.48 10.31 6.64
CA GLY A 327 -10.10 9.52 5.46
C GLY A 327 -9.01 8.51 5.78
N ALA A 328 -8.90 7.48 4.95
CA ALA A 328 -8.02 6.34 5.23
C ALA A 328 -6.52 6.70 5.33
N CYS A 329 -6.07 7.77 4.67
CA CYS A 329 -4.69 8.24 4.80
C CYS A 329 -4.34 8.72 6.21
N MET A 330 -5.33 9.04 7.06
CA MET A 330 -5.13 9.40 8.46
C MET A 330 -5.27 8.19 9.41
N VAL A 331 -5.81 7.08 8.92
CA VAL A 331 -6.05 5.88 9.74
C VAL A 331 -4.80 5.02 9.83
N SER A 332 -4.25 4.60 8.68
CA SER A 332 -3.14 3.65 8.68
C SER A 332 -1.84 4.30 9.14
N SER A 333 -1.02 3.55 9.88
CA SER A 333 0.33 3.97 10.25
C SER A 333 1.26 4.15 9.05
N GLU A 334 0.89 3.57 7.90
CA GLU A 334 1.56 3.75 6.61
C GLU A 334 0.93 4.87 5.77
N GLY A 335 -0.12 5.52 6.26
CA GLY A 335 -0.84 6.57 5.57
C GLY A 335 -0.07 7.89 5.56
N ALA A 336 0.05 8.50 4.38
CA ALA A 336 0.77 9.76 4.19
C ALA A 336 0.33 10.87 5.15
N CYS A 337 -0.99 11.02 5.39
CA CYS A 337 -1.52 12.02 6.31
C CYS A 337 -1.20 11.67 7.78
N CYS A 338 -1.39 10.41 8.19
CA CYS A 338 -1.09 9.98 9.56
C CYS A 338 0.39 10.19 9.90
N ILE A 339 1.28 9.80 8.99
CA ILE A 339 2.73 10.00 9.16
C ILE A 339 3.07 11.48 9.22
N THR A 340 2.56 12.29 8.28
CA THR A 340 2.80 13.74 8.27
C THR A 340 2.27 14.42 9.53
N TYR A 341 1.16 13.95 10.11
CA TYR A 341 0.63 14.50 11.35
C TYR A 341 1.47 14.14 12.58
N ARG A 342 1.99 12.90 12.63
CA ARG A 342 2.73 12.38 13.79
C ARG A 342 4.19 12.81 13.86
N GLU A 343 4.83 12.92 12.70
CA GLU A 343 6.29 13.11 12.60
C GLU A 343 6.67 14.58 12.33
N LYS A 344 5.68 15.48 12.35
CA LYS A 344 5.86 16.93 12.24
C LYS A 344 5.87 17.58 13.62
#